data_AF-A0A5A7RWS2-F1
#
_entry.id   AF-A0A5A7RWS2-F1
#
_cell.length_a   1.000
_cell.length_b   1.000
_cell.length_c   1.000
_cell.angle_alpha   90.00
_cell.angle_beta   90.00
_cell.angle_gamma   90.00
#
_symmetry.space_group_name_H-M   'P 1'
#
loop_
_entity.id
_entity.type
_entity.pdbx_description
1 polymer ?
#
loop_
_entity_poly.entity_id
_entity_poly.type
_entity_poly.pdbx_seq_one_letter_code
_entity_poly.pdbx_strand_id
1 'polypeptide(L)'
;MGYNSRWSLVYQKIRKDFGFPIDGDKLAAKVLDKIIETKKSPPITLLKRKINNKNVTIFGAGPDLENILKEKKFPNKTLLAADGATTALIQHNILPDIIVTDLDGKIEDQVEANSRGS
;
A
#
# COMPACT_ATOMS: atom_id res chain seq x y z
N MET A 1 -24.32 7.66 5.16
CA MET A 1 -23.01 7.55 4.46
C MET A 1 -23.05 6.30 3.61
N GLY A 2 -23.17 6.47 2.29
CA GLY A 2 -23.33 5.34 1.37
C GLY A 2 -22.02 4.58 1.25
N TYR A 3 -21.95 3.41 1.86
CA TYR A 3 -21.00 2.40 1.39
C TYR A 3 -21.31 2.19 -0.09
N ASN A 4 -20.27 2.31 -0.93
CA ASN A 4 -20.36 1.96 -2.34
C ASN A 4 -20.92 0.52 -2.41
N SER A 5 -22.17 0.36 -2.85
CA SER A 5 -22.98 -0.84 -2.61
C SER A 5 -22.32 -2.12 -3.13
N ARG A 6 -21.52 -1.99 -4.20
CA ARG A 6 -20.73 -3.06 -4.79
C ARG A 6 -19.57 -3.53 -3.92
N TRP A 7 -18.88 -2.62 -3.21
CA TRP A 7 -17.76 -3.01 -2.34
C TRP A 7 -18.23 -3.79 -1.12
N SER A 8 -19.37 -3.40 -0.52
CA SER A 8 -19.95 -4.14 0.61
C SER A 8 -20.22 -5.61 0.27
N LEU A 9 -20.71 -5.89 -0.95
CA LEU A 9 -20.93 -7.26 -1.43
C LEU A 9 -19.61 -8.02 -1.60
N VAL A 10 -18.59 -7.39 -2.19
CA VAL A 10 -17.27 -8.01 -2.38
C VAL A 10 -16.60 -8.29 -1.03
N TYR A 11 -16.61 -7.32 -0.12
CA TYR A 11 -16.10 -7.44 1.24
C TYR A 11 -16.76 -8.60 1.99
N GLN A 12 -18.09 -8.71 1.94
CA GLN A 12 -18.81 -9.81 2.58
C GLN A 12 -18.43 -11.18 2.00
N LYS A 13 -18.20 -11.25 0.68
CA LYS A 13 -17.73 -12.48 0.02
C LYS A 13 -16.33 -12.86 0.48
N ILE A 14 -15.37 -11.94 0.42
CA ILE A 14 -13.99 -12.15 0.88
C ILE A 14 -14.00 -12.65 2.33
N ARG A 15 -14.64 -11.91 3.23
CA ARG A 15 -14.76 -12.28 4.64
C ARG A 15 -15.29 -13.71 4.83
N LYS A 16 -16.31 -14.11 4.06
CA LYS A 16 -16.89 -15.46 4.11
C LYS A 16 -15.92 -16.51 3.59
N ASP A 17 -15.22 -16.24 2.49
CA ASP A 17 -14.24 -17.16 1.88
C ASP A 17 -13.06 -17.43 2.83
N PHE A 18 -12.63 -16.42 3.60
CA PHE A 18 -11.60 -16.56 4.64
C PHE A 18 -12.13 -17.06 6.00
N GLY A 19 -13.45 -17.17 6.18
CA GLY A 19 -14.05 -17.61 7.44
C GLY A 19 -14.00 -16.59 8.58
N PHE A 20 -13.77 -15.31 8.28
CA PHE A 20 -13.65 -14.28 9.32
C PHE A 20 -15.03 -13.84 9.87
N PRO A 21 -15.23 -13.79 11.20
CA PRO A 21 -16.45 -13.23 11.78
C PRO A 21 -16.48 -11.71 11.58
N ILE A 22 -17.64 -11.15 11.21
CA ILE A 22 -17.81 -9.71 10.95
C ILE A 22 -17.42 -8.83 12.14
N ASP A 23 -17.72 -9.29 13.36
CA ASP A 23 -17.40 -8.54 14.57
C ASP A 23 -15.90 -8.59 14.88
N GLY A 24 -15.22 -9.69 14.53
CA GLY A 24 -13.77 -9.81 14.66
C GLY A 24 -13.04 -8.87 13.70
N ASP A 25 -13.49 -8.80 12.44
CA ASP A 25 -12.92 -7.90 11.43
C ASP A 25 -13.11 -6.41 11.82
N LYS A 26 -14.31 -6.04 12.27
CA LYS A 26 -14.59 -4.70 12.80
C LYS A 26 -13.76 -4.37 14.05
N LEU A 27 -13.54 -5.35 14.92
CA LEU A 27 -12.71 -5.17 16.11
C LEU A 27 -11.25 -4.92 15.71
N ALA A 28 -10.70 -5.69 14.77
CA ALA A 28 -9.36 -5.49 14.25
C ALA A 28 -9.15 -4.08 13.68
N ALA A 29 -10.11 -3.59 12.88
CA ALA A 29 -10.08 -2.23 12.35
C ALA A 29 -10.06 -1.17 13.48
N LYS A 30 -10.88 -1.34 14.52
CA LYS A 30 -10.90 -0.43 15.68
C LYS A 30 -9.61 -0.46 16.50
N VAL A 31 -8.98 -1.63 16.62
CA VAL A 31 -7.69 -1.78 17.33
C VAL A 31 -6.60 -1.04 16.56
N LEU A 32 -6.55 -1.21 15.23
CA LEU A 32 -5.61 -0.51 14.37
C LEU A 32 -5.79 1.02 14.47
N ASP A 33 -7.02 1.51 14.41
CA ASP A 33 -7.35 2.94 14.54
C ASP A 33 -6.77 3.53 15.84
N LYS A 34 -6.97 2.85 16.97
CA LYS A 34 -6.38 3.25 18.26
C LYS A 34 -4.85 3.21 18.26
N ILE A 35 -4.23 2.21 17.64
CA ILE A 35 -2.76 2.14 17.54
C ILE A 35 -2.25 3.34 16.74
N ILE A 36 -2.90 3.68 15.62
CA ILE A 36 -2.53 4.81 14.78
C ILE A 36 -2.69 6.14 15.52
N GLU A 37 -3.74 6.32 16.32
CA GLU A 37 -3.93 7.52 17.16
C GLU A 37 -2.77 7.72 18.16
N THR A 38 -2.25 6.64 18.72
CA THR A 38 -1.10 6.73 19.65
C THR A 38 0.24 7.01 18.96
N LYS A 39 0.31 6.84 17.64
CA LYS A 39 1.50 7.10 16.83
C LYS A 39 1.40 8.47 16.18
N LYS A 40 2.51 9.18 16.07
CA LYS A 40 2.58 10.43 15.29
C LYS A 40 2.51 10.09 13.80
N SER A 41 1.30 9.92 13.28
CA SER A 41 1.07 9.70 11.85
C SER A 41 1.32 10.98 11.06
N PRO A 42 1.99 10.91 9.89
CA PRO A 42 2.14 12.06 9.01
C PRO A 42 0.78 12.61 8.60
N PRO A 43 0.64 13.94 8.43
CA PRO A 43 -0.61 14.52 8.01
C PRO A 43 -0.94 14.12 6.57
N ILE A 44 -2.22 13.94 6.27
CA ILE A 44 -2.72 13.61 4.92
C ILE A 44 -2.28 14.62 3.84
N THR A 45 -1.93 15.85 4.23
CA THR A 45 -1.39 16.87 3.35
C THR A 45 -0.06 16.47 2.71
N LEU A 46 0.75 15.63 3.38
CA LEU A 46 1.98 15.08 2.82
C LEU A 46 1.69 14.19 1.60
N LEU A 47 0.73 13.27 1.74
CA LEU A 47 0.25 12.43 0.63
C LEU A 47 -0.32 13.28 -0.51
N LYS A 48 -1.15 14.28 -0.21
CA LYS A 48 -1.67 15.21 -1.22
C LYS A 48 -0.55 15.91 -2.00
N ARG A 49 0.52 16.34 -1.34
CA ARG A 49 1.70 16.95 -2.00
C ARG A 49 2.46 15.99 -2.90
N LYS A 50 2.43 14.68 -2.61
CA LYS A 50 3.08 13.65 -3.43
C LYS A 50 2.22 13.23 -4.64
N ILE A 51 0.90 13.30 -4.55
CA ILE A 51 0.00 12.73 -5.58
C ILE A 51 -0.73 13.80 -6.41
N ASN A 52 -1.19 14.90 -5.80
CA ASN A 52 -2.07 15.85 -6.47
C ASN A 52 -1.36 16.59 -7.62
N ASN A 53 -2.00 16.65 -8.79
CA ASN A 53 -1.47 17.25 -10.02
C ASN A 53 -0.06 16.75 -10.42
N LYS A 54 0.29 15.52 -10.04
CA LYS A 54 1.57 14.89 -10.36
C LYS A 54 1.35 13.62 -11.17
N ASN A 55 2.32 13.30 -12.01
CA ASN A 55 2.38 12.00 -12.65
C ASN A 55 2.81 10.96 -11.60
N VAL A 56 1.96 9.97 -11.37
CA VAL A 56 2.22 8.87 -10.43
C VAL A 56 2.40 7.57 -11.21
N THR A 57 3.43 6.80 -10.89
CA THR A 57 3.57 5.43 -11.37
C THR A 57 3.25 4.48 -10.23
N ILE A 58 2.30 3.59 -10.45
CA ILE A 58 1.90 2.57 -9.47
C ILE A 58 2.46 1.24 -9.91
N PHE A 59 3.16 0.57 -9.01
CA PHE A 59 3.77 -0.74 -9.21
C PHE A 59 2.98 -1.78 -8.43
N GLY A 60 2.39 -2.75 -9.13
CA GLY A 60 1.85 -3.96 -8.55
C GLY A 60 2.81 -5.13 -8.76
N ALA A 61 2.76 -6.13 -7.88
CA ALA A 61 3.60 -7.33 -7.92
C ALA A 61 3.21 -8.33 -9.04
N GLY A 62 3.00 -7.83 -10.27
CA GLY A 62 2.72 -8.66 -11.43
C GLY A 62 3.98 -9.38 -11.94
N PRO A 63 3.82 -10.49 -12.67
CA PRO A 63 4.95 -11.34 -13.11
C PRO A 63 5.97 -10.61 -13.98
N ASP A 64 5.55 -9.59 -14.72
CA ASP A 64 6.42 -8.83 -15.63
C ASP A 64 7.14 -7.64 -14.96
N LEU A 65 6.88 -7.37 -13.67
CA LEU A 65 7.41 -6.19 -12.98
C LEU A 65 8.94 -6.13 -13.09
N GLU A 66 9.62 -7.24 -12.80
CA GLU A 66 11.07 -7.39 -12.88
C GLU A 66 11.65 -6.98 -14.24
N ASN A 67 11.00 -7.38 -15.34
CA ASN A 67 11.45 -7.05 -16.68
C ASN A 67 11.24 -5.56 -16.98
N ILE A 68 10.08 -5.01 -16.56
CA ILE A 68 9.77 -3.59 -16.73
C ILE A 68 10.77 -2.70 -15.98
N LEU A 69 11.19 -3.09 -14.76
CA LEU A 69 12.15 -2.33 -13.96
C LEU A 69 13.55 -2.29 -14.59
N LYS A 70 13.93 -3.32 -15.36
CA LYS A 70 15.21 -3.37 -16.09
C LYS A 70 15.22 -2.47 -17.33
N GLU A 71 14.08 -2.38 -18.01
CA GLU A 71 13.99 -1.71 -19.31
C GLU A 71 13.56 -0.24 -19.20
N LYS A 72 12.71 0.09 -18.24
CA LYS A 72 12.09 1.41 -18.15
C LYS A 72 12.70 2.26 -17.03
N LYS A 73 12.84 3.54 -17.34
CA LYS A 73 13.12 4.57 -16.34
C LYS A 73 11.83 5.30 -15.97
N PHE A 74 11.76 5.77 -14.73
CA PHE A 74 10.61 6.49 -14.20
C PHE A 74 10.96 7.94 -13.79
N PRO A 75 11.55 8.76 -14.68
CA PRO A 75 11.99 10.10 -14.32
C PRO A 75 10.79 11.01 -14.03
N ASN A 76 10.96 11.90 -13.04
CA ASN A 76 10.00 12.97 -12.72
C ASN A 76 8.58 12.49 -12.40
N LYS A 77 8.45 11.33 -11.75
CA LYS A 77 7.17 10.77 -11.29
C LYS A 77 7.24 10.40 -9.82
N THR A 78 6.12 10.51 -9.13
CA THR A 78 5.96 9.91 -7.80
C THR A 78 5.83 8.40 -7.97
N LEU A 79 6.62 7.62 -7.24
CA LEU A 79 6.62 6.16 -7.33
C LEU A 79 5.82 5.56 -6.17
N LEU A 80 4.79 4.75 -6.47
CA LEU A 80 3.97 4.09 -5.45
C LEU A 80 4.09 2.58 -5.60
N ALA A 81 4.58 1.90 -4.57
CA ALA A 81 4.63 0.44 -4.51
C ALA A 81 3.41 -0.12 -3.77
N ALA A 82 2.77 -1.13 -4.36
CA ALA A 82 1.74 -1.91 -3.69
C ALA A 82 2.35 -3.20 -3.13
N ASP A 83 2.34 -3.33 -1.80
CA ASP A 83 2.79 -4.48 -1.01
C ASP A 83 4.09 -5.11 -1.58
N GLY A 84 4.05 -6.33 -2.13
CA GLY A 84 5.20 -7.08 -2.64
C GLY A 84 5.94 -6.42 -3.81
N ALA A 85 5.35 -5.43 -4.49
CA ALA A 85 6.07 -4.64 -5.48
C ALA A 85 7.26 -3.89 -4.84
N THR A 86 7.18 -3.60 -3.54
CA THR A 86 8.25 -2.93 -2.78
C THR A 86 9.55 -3.72 -2.86
N THR A 87 9.50 -5.05 -2.71
CA THR A 87 10.66 -5.94 -2.81
C THR A 87 11.35 -5.81 -4.18
N ALA A 88 10.58 -5.91 -5.27
CA ALA A 88 11.12 -5.80 -6.62
C ALA A 88 11.79 -4.45 -6.87
N LEU A 89 11.18 -3.35 -6.39
CA LEU A 89 11.74 -2.00 -6.50
C LEU A 89 13.07 -1.87 -5.72
N ILE A 90 13.10 -2.32 -4.47
CA ILE A 90 14.30 -2.25 -3.63
C ILE A 90 15.45 -3.07 -4.21
N GLN A 91 15.16 -4.27 -4.74
CA GLN A 91 16.16 -5.12 -5.42
C GLN A 91 16.76 -4.47 -6.67
N HIS A 92 16.01 -3.58 -7.33
CA HIS A 92 16.49 -2.76 -8.46
C HIS A 92 17.09 -1.42 -8.04
N ASN A 93 17.33 -1.21 -6.74
CA ASN A 93 17.80 0.06 -6.16
C ASN A 93 16.87 1.26 -6.44
N ILE A 94 15.57 0.99 -6.57
CA ILE A 94 14.54 2.02 -6.74
C ILE A 94 13.82 2.18 -5.41
N LEU A 95 13.93 3.36 -4.80
CA LEU A 95 13.17 3.69 -3.59
C LEU A 95 11.80 4.25 -3.98
N PRO A 96 10.67 3.60 -3.64
CA PRO A 96 9.35 4.20 -3.84
C PRO A 96 9.16 5.44 -2.96
N ASP A 97 8.33 6.38 -3.40
CA ASP A 97 7.91 7.54 -2.63
C ASP A 97 6.81 7.25 -1.62
N ILE A 98 6.04 6.18 -1.86
CA ILE A 98 4.87 5.75 -1.11
C ILE A 98 4.80 4.23 -1.17
N ILE A 99 4.53 3.59 -0.04
CA ILE A 99 4.17 2.17 0.04
C ILE A 99 2.72 2.07 0.49
N VAL A 100 1.93 1.25 -0.20
CA VAL A 100 0.56 0.89 0.21
C VAL A 100 0.54 -0.60 0.46
N THR A 101 0.23 -1.01 1.68
CA THR A 101 0.41 -2.39 2.12
C THR A 101 -0.59 -2.73 3.23
N ASP A 102 -1.06 -3.97 3.25
CA ASP A 102 -1.75 -4.65 4.34
C ASP A 102 -0.80 -5.53 5.18
N LEU A 103 0.50 -5.48 4.89
CA LEU A 103 1.60 -6.07 5.64
C LEU A 103 1.64 -7.62 5.58
N ASP A 104 1.21 -8.24 4.49
CA ASP A 104 1.29 -9.69 4.28
C ASP A 104 2.39 -10.13 3.28
N GLY A 105 3.03 -9.19 2.59
CA GLY A 105 4.25 -9.41 1.80
C GLY A 105 5.53 -9.51 2.64
N LYS A 106 6.69 -9.29 2.00
CA LYS A 106 8.00 -9.28 2.70
C LYS A 106 8.19 -7.99 3.48
N ILE A 107 7.76 -8.01 4.74
CA ILE A 107 7.71 -6.84 5.64
C ILE A 107 9.09 -6.19 5.80
N GLU A 108 10.19 -6.96 5.80
CA GLU A 108 11.54 -6.41 5.98
C GLU A 108 11.89 -5.37 4.90
N ASP A 109 11.53 -5.63 3.65
CA ASP A 109 11.79 -4.72 2.54
C ASP A 109 10.90 -3.46 2.64
N GLN A 110 9.67 -3.61 3.15
CA GLN A 110 8.75 -2.50 3.37
C GLN A 110 9.23 -1.58 4.50
N VAL A 111 9.73 -2.17 5.59
CA VAL A 111 10.35 -1.44 6.71
C VAL A 111 11.65 -0.76 6.26
N GLU A 112 12.48 -1.44 5.45
CA GLU A 112 13.69 -0.85 4.90
C GLU A 112 13.36 0.38 4.05
N ALA A 113 12.43 0.25 3.09
CA ALA A 113 11.99 1.34 2.23
C ALA A 113 11.44 2.52 3.05
N ASN A 114 10.55 2.25 4.02
CA ASN A 114 10.03 3.27 4.94
C ASN A 114 11.16 3.95 5.75
N SER A 115 12.16 3.21 6.23
CA SER A 115 13.31 3.79 6.95
C SER A 115 14.18 4.71 6.08
N ARG A 116 14.16 4.51 4.77
CA ARG A 116 14.88 5.29 3.76
C ARG A 116 14.08 6.49 3.23
N GLY A 117 12.84 6.68 3.71
CA GLY A 117 12.01 7.86 3.42
C GLY A 117 10.86 7.65 2.44
N SER A 118 10.47 6.39 2.17
CA SER A 118 9.19 6.08 1.53
C SER A 118 7.97 6.54 2.33
#